data_AF-A0A9P0KR85-F1
#
_entry.id   AF-A0A9P0KR85-F1
#
_cell.length_a   1.000
_cell.length_b   1.000
_cell.length_c   1.000
_cell.angle_alpha   90.00
_cell.angle_beta   90.00
_cell.angle_gamma   90.00
#
_symmetry.space_group_name_H-M   'P 1'
#
loop_
_entity.id
_entity.type
_entity.pdbx_description
1 polymer ?
#
loop_
_entity_poly.entity_id
_entity_poly.type
_entity_poly.pdbx_seq_one_letter_code
_entity_poly.pdbx_strand_id
1 'polypeptide(L)'
;MTLELAMFFDEAAYKIFAPHLDYNDNRLRDMLLAYLNGVQALYHHPSLGATIDLVLVRLDIMKVQPRDLPHHDGERGKLLDSFCAYQEDLNPESDRDPDHWDMALYVSGLDFYAFEKGRKSGVTMGLAPVAGVCSNTYACVIAEFGTTNALGKPYPSAGFTSVYILAHEIGHNLGMHHDSSGNSCAKEGYIMSPSRGTNGETQWSTCSADVVADLKWAKCLQDSAKPKKHMDHSRYLNNPGQMYTAKQQCEILLRDKDAVALPDQDLSTVCYNLQCKTPNRSGYYFAGPALEGTQCGNGKYCEGGDCIEKTLPKPFSSKPGGWGPWKRGECQSGCIEKSMGYSIKRRFCNNPKPVNSDEGCVGSSMERELCSDKKICKAKRQPIVNYASDKCREFAQLLDELDPDGGGLQAPHEEDRLWMGCAIFCKNKDLGTFYTPRIELNDLGVSSYFPDGTWCHRENSMNYYCLQHHCLPENFHFTKASGIDDVHLLQNAQPDQNIPQHVRDYFSLSSKGKPLMKILDNERIYMNEEEWETDDYVEVPELQNHKFERLNI
;
A
#
# COMPACT_ATOMS: atom_id res chain seq x y z
N MET A 1 24.36 -20.00 3.92
CA MET A 1 25.14 -18.75 4.01
C MET A 1 24.36 -17.83 4.94
N THR A 2 25.03 -16.94 5.66
CA THR A 2 24.37 -15.94 6.51
C THR A 2 24.63 -14.57 5.92
N LEU A 3 23.62 -13.70 5.91
CA LEU A 3 23.74 -12.31 5.48
C LEU A 3 23.37 -11.41 6.67
N GLU A 4 24.37 -10.75 7.23
CA GLU A 4 24.25 -9.83 8.35
C GLU A 4 23.79 -8.45 7.85
N LEU A 5 22.68 -7.95 8.37
CA LEU A 5 21.97 -6.79 7.84
C LEU A 5 21.90 -5.65 8.84
N ALA A 6 22.11 -4.44 8.33
CA ALA A 6 21.72 -3.20 9.01
C ALA A 6 20.54 -2.54 8.28
N MET A 7 19.40 -2.40 8.95
CA MET A 7 18.23 -1.73 8.39
C MET A 7 18.11 -0.29 8.91
N PHE A 8 17.99 0.65 7.97
CA PHE A 8 17.81 2.07 8.20
C PHE A 8 16.42 2.46 7.69
N PHE A 9 15.50 2.69 8.61
CA PHE A 9 14.12 3.09 8.30
C PHE A 9 13.99 4.61 8.41
N ASP A 10 13.74 5.27 7.28
CA ASP A 10 13.97 6.71 7.16
C ASP A 10 12.90 7.60 7.79
N GLU A 11 13.15 8.92 7.81
CA GLU A 11 12.23 9.89 8.37
C GLU A 11 10.89 9.94 7.61
N ALA A 12 10.92 9.78 6.29
CA ALA A 12 9.72 9.79 5.47
C ALA A 12 8.79 8.62 5.84
N ALA A 13 9.34 7.40 5.91
CA ALA A 13 8.61 6.21 6.32
C ALA A 13 8.15 6.31 7.77
N TYR A 14 8.99 6.82 8.67
CA TYR A 14 8.59 7.07 10.07
C TYR A 14 7.35 7.98 10.15
N LYS A 15 7.34 9.09 9.42
CA LYS A 15 6.19 10.02 9.40
C LYS A 15 4.91 9.39 8.83
N ILE A 16 5.04 8.44 7.91
CA ILE A 16 3.91 7.71 7.33
C ILE A 16 3.33 6.72 8.34
N PHE A 17 4.17 5.87 8.95
CA PHE A 17 3.68 4.73 9.73
C PHE A 17 3.51 5.03 11.23
N ALA A 18 4.29 5.94 11.81
CA ALA A 18 4.21 6.23 13.24
C ALA A 18 2.81 6.68 13.70
N PRO A 19 2.09 7.58 12.99
CA PRO A 19 0.73 7.97 13.38
C PRO A 19 -0.24 6.80 13.35
N HIS A 20 -0.16 5.93 12.34
CA HIS A 20 -1.02 4.76 12.20
C HIS A 20 -0.77 3.72 13.32
N LEU A 21 0.49 3.58 13.73
CA LEU A 21 0.93 2.67 14.80
C LEU A 21 0.91 3.30 16.20
N ASP A 22 0.14 4.38 16.39
CA ASP A 22 -0.04 5.07 17.68
C ASP A 22 1.28 5.59 18.29
N TYR A 23 2.25 5.97 17.45
CA TYR A 23 3.62 6.37 17.83
C TYR A 23 4.33 5.34 18.73
N ASN A 24 3.99 4.05 18.55
CA ASN A 24 4.56 2.97 19.34
C ASN A 24 5.74 2.33 18.61
N ASP A 25 6.96 2.71 19.01
CA ASP A 25 8.21 2.21 18.42
C ASP A 25 8.32 0.67 18.47
N ASN A 26 7.69 -0.02 19.44
CA ASN A 26 7.69 -1.49 19.46
C ASN A 26 6.82 -2.07 18.33
N ARG A 27 5.67 -1.45 18.01
CA ARG A 27 4.82 -1.90 16.90
C ARG A 27 5.48 -1.62 15.55
N LEU A 28 6.16 -0.48 15.43
CA LEU A 28 6.94 -0.16 14.23
C LEU A 28 8.07 -1.17 14.03
N ARG A 29 8.82 -1.49 15.09
CA ARG A 29 9.82 -2.55 15.06
C ARG A 29 9.21 -3.91 14.70
N ASP A 30 8.10 -4.30 15.32
CA ASP A 30 7.44 -5.59 15.00
C ASP A 30 7.04 -5.69 13.52
N MET A 31 6.61 -4.57 12.92
CA MET A 31 6.29 -4.46 11.49
C MET A 31 7.54 -4.63 10.62
N LEU A 32 8.64 -3.96 10.96
CA LEU A 32 9.90 -4.09 10.23
C LEU A 32 10.52 -5.49 10.35
N LEU A 33 10.36 -6.15 11.50
CA LEU A 33 10.78 -7.54 11.66
C LEU A 33 9.92 -8.51 10.84
N ALA A 34 8.60 -8.27 10.75
CA ALA A 34 7.73 -9.08 9.90
C ALA A 34 8.04 -8.86 8.41
N TYR A 35 8.31 -7.62 8.03
CA TYR A 35 8.78 -7.22 6.71
C TYR A 35 10.06 -7.98 6.33
N LEU A 36 11.11 -7.91 7.16
CA LEU A 36 12.36 -8.65 6.92
C LEU A 36 12.17 -10.18 6.93
N ASN A 37 11.30 -10.72 7.80
CA ASN A 37 11.02 -12.15 7.76
C ASN A 37 10.26 -12.58 6.49
N GLY A 38 9.46 -11.69 5.89
CA GLY A 38 8.90 -11.91 4.56
C GLY A 38 10.00 -12.06 3.51
N VAL A 39 11.01 -11.18 3.53
CA VAL A 39 12.16 -11.25 2.62
C VAL A 39 12.93 -12.56 2.84
N GLN A 40 13.17 -12.93 4.10
CA GLN A 40 13.82 -14.20 4.43
C GLN A 40 13.06 -15.41 3.89
N ALA A 41 11.73 -15.40 3.93
CA ALA A 41 10.95 -16.51 3.40
C ALA A 41 11.20 -16.72 1.90
N LEU A 42 11.42 -15.64 1.13
CA LEU A 42 11.82 -15.72 -0.27
C LEU A 42 13.24 -16.29 -0.43
N TYR A 43 14.21 -15.87 0.38
CA TYR A 43 15.57 -16.44 0.37
C TYR A 43 15.67 -17.88 0.90
N HIS A 44 14.62 -18.37 1.53
CA HIS A 44 14.45 -19.76 1.93
C HIS A 44 13.59 -20.57 0.94
N HIS A 45 13.06 -19.93 -0.11
CA HIS A 45 12.23 -20.60 -1.09
C HIS A 45 13.06 -21.64 -1.87
N PRO A 46 12.56 -22.88 -2.06
CA PRO A 46 13.33 -23.96 -2.69
C PRO A 46 13.86 -23.66 -4.10
N SER A 47 13.18 -22.78 -4.84
CA SER A 47 13.59 -22.41 -6.20
C SER A 47 14.95 -21.70 -6.26
N LEU A 48 15.44 -21.13 -5.14
CA LEU A 48 16.77 -20.53 -5.08
C LEU A 48 17.90 -21.57 -5.10
N GLY A 49 17.61 -22.85 -4.81
CA GLY A 49 18.58 -23.94 -4.79
C GLY A 49 19.54 -23.94 -3.59
N ALA A 50 19.64 -22.84 -2.85
CA ALA A 50 20.38 -22.72 -1.59
C ALA A 50 19.66 -21.76 -0.64
N THR A 51 19.93 -21.86 0.67
CA THR A 51 19.36 -20.98 1.68
C THR A 51 20.36 -19.90 2.11
N ILE A 52 19.88 -18.67 2.17
CA ILE A 52 20.58 -17.53 2.76
C ILE A 52 19.79 -17.10 4.00
N ASP A 53 20.37 -17.30 5.18
CA ASP A 53 19.79 -16.85 6.44
C ASP A 53 20.03 -15.35 6.58
N LEU A 54 18.97 -14.56 6.74
CA LEU A 54 19.07 -13.13 6.97
C LEU A 54 19.14 -12.87 8.47
N VAL A 55 20.09 -12.04 8.91
CA VAL A 55 20.25 -11.74 10.34
C VAL A 55 20.35 -10.23 10.56
N LEU A 56 19.34 -9.66 11.23
CA LEU A 56 19.35 -8.24 11.57
C LEU A 56 20.25 -7.96 12.78
N VAL A 57 21.41 -7.35 12.53
CA VAL A 57 22.39 -6.97 13.56
C VAL A 57 22.19 -5.53 14.05
N ARG A 58 21.62 -4.66 13.17
CA ARG A 58 21.34 -3.26 13.47
C ARG A 58 19.99 -2.81 12.89
N LEU A 59 19.27 -1.99 13.65
CA LEU A 59 18.03 -1.35 13.22
C LEU A 59 17.99 0.11 13.69
N ASP A 60 18.03 1.03 12.74
CA ASP A 60 17.97 2.47 12.97
C ASP A 60 16.63 3.00 12.47
N ILE A 61 15.78 3.47 13.39
CA ILE A 61 14.51 4.16 13.07
C ILE A 61 14.79 5.66 13.12
N MET A 62 14.94 6.29 11.96
CA MET A 62 15.27 7.70 11.83
C MET A 62 14.02 8.56 12.02
N LYS A 63 13.90 9.22 13.16
CA LYS A 63 12.81 10.19 13.40
C LYS A 63 13.06 11.55 12.74
N VAL A 64 14.32 11.80 12.38
CA VAL A 64 14.82 13.00 11.71
C VAL A 64 15.90 12.55 10.73
N GLN A 65 15.89 13.07 9.51
CA GLN A 65 16.93 12.76 8.54
C GLN A 65 18.31 13.23 9.03
N PRO A 66 19.32 12.34 9.05
CA PRO A 66 20.71 12.73 9.33
C PRO A 66 21.23 13.75 8.31
N ARG A 67 22.06 14.70 8.76
CA ARG A 67 22.57 15.79 7.88
C ARG A 67 23.60 15.30 6.86
N ASP A 68 24.32 14.27 7.25
CA ASP A 68 25.31 13.51 6.49
C ASP A 68 24.68 12.46 5.56
N LEU A 69 23.35 12.27 5.62
CA LEU A 69 22.59 11.44 4.69
C LEU A 69 21.53 12.29 3.96
N PRO A 70 21.89 13.16 3.02
CA PRO A 70 20.89 13.85 2.20
C PRO A 70 20.09 12.83 1.36
N HIS A 71 18.76 12.88 1.44
CA HIS A 71 17.88 11.93 0.74
C HIS A 71 17.44 12.39 -0.66
N HIS A 72 17.84 13.59 -1.08
CA HIS A 72 17.62 14.14 -2.44
C HIS A 72 16.17 14.05 -2.96
N ASP A 73 15.19 14.20 -2.07
CA ASP A 73 13.75 14.07 -2.36
C ASP A 73 13.34 12.75 -3.05
N GLY A 74 14.17 11.69 -2.98
CA GLY A 74 13.93 10.41 -3.64
C GLY A 74 14.55 10.29 -5.04
N GLU A 75 15.46 11.17 -5.46
CA GLU A 75 16.25 10.92 -6.67
C GLU A 75 17.14 9.69 -6.41
N ARG A 76 16.79 8.57 -7.04
CA ARG A 76 17.24 7.24 -6.61
C ARG A 76 18.76 7.05 -6.68
N GLY A 77 19.41 7.62 -7.70
CA GLY A 77 20.86 7.49 -7.88
C GLY A 77 21.63 8.24 -6.79
N LYS A 78 21.31 9.51 -6.58
CA LYS A 78 21.93 10.32 -5.52
C LYS A 78 21.60 9.81 -4.13
N LEU A 79 20.37 9.31 -3.92
CA LEU A 79 19.99 8.71 -2.66
C LEU A 79 20.81 7.45 -2.36
N LEU A 80 20.99 6.57 -3.35
CA LEU A 80 21.85 5.40 -3.22
C LEU A 80 23.29 5.81 -2.88
N ASP A 81 23.90 6.71 -3.67
CA ASP A 81 25.28 7.18 -3.45
C ASP A 81 25.47 7.74 -2.03
N SER A 82 24.54 8.59 -1.60
CA SER A 82 24.51 9.18 -0.27
C SER A 82 24.40 8.13 0.84
N PHE A 83 23.53 7.13 0.65
CA PHE A 83 23.35 6.05 1.61
C PHE A 83 24.55 5.09 1.68
N CYS A 84 25.13 4.74 0.55
CA CYS A 84 26.32 3.89 0.46
C CYS A 84 27.51 4.51 1.21
N ALA A 85 27.71 5.82 1.09
CA ALA A 85 28.73 6.54 1.86
C ALA A 85 28.40 6.59 3.36
N TYR A 86 27.15 6.92 3.71
CA TYR A 86 26.73 7.02 5.11
C TYR A 86 26.84 5.69 5.87
N GLN A 87 26.44 4.58 5.24
CA GLN A 87 26.53 3.27 5.88
C GLN A 87 27.98 2.81 6.02
N GLU A 88 28.85 3.12 5.06
CA GLU A 88 30.29 2.78 5.11
C GLU A 88 30.94 3.45 6.34
N ASP A 89 30.68 4.74 6.55
CA ASP A 89 31.23 5.50 7.68
C ASP A 89 30.80 4.96 9.06
N LEU A 90 29.69 4.21 9.11
CA LEU A 90 29.14 3.66 10.35
C LEU A 90 29.50 2.19 10.58
N ASN A 91 29.86 1.45 9.53
CA ASN A 91 30.09 0.01 9.60
C ASN A 91 31.46 -0.29 10.22
N PRO A 92 31.57 -1.04 11.32
CA PRO A 92 32.86 -1.50 11.82
C PRO A 92 33.66 -2.22 10.71
N GLU A 93 34.94 -1.92 10.52
CA GLU A 93 35.71 -2.51 9.41
C GLU A 93 35.89 -4.03 9.51
N SER A 94 35.86 -4.58 10.72
CA SER A 94 36.13 -6.00 10.94
C SER A 94 34.84 -6.81 10.95
N ASP A 95 34.76 -7.76 10.02
CA ASP A 95 33.79 -8.86 9.93
C ASP A 95 33.64 -9.73 11.20
N ARG A 96 34.49 -9.54 12.21
CA ARG A 96 34.42 -10.25 13.50
C ARG A 96 33.72 -9.44 14.57
N ASP A 97 33.46 -8.16 14.30
CA ASP A 97 32.75 -7.30 15.22
C ASP A 97 31.26 -7.68 15.19
N PRO A 98 30.61 -7.96 16.33
CA PRO A 98 29.20 -8.35 16.36
C PRO A 98 28.22 -7.26 15.93
N ASP A 99 28.69 -6.02 15.77
CA ASP A 99 27.91 -4.90 15.21
C ASP A 99 28.32 -4.59 13.74
N HIS A 100 29.22 -5.37 13.11
CA HIS A 100 29.46 -5.35 11.66
C HIS A 100 28.24 -5.88 10.90
N TRP A 101 28.02 -5.39 9.68
CA TRP A 101 27.04 -5.94 8.75
C TRP A 101 27.63 -6.16 7.37
N ASP A 102 27.18 -7.21 6.69
CA ASP A 102 27.53 -7.55 5.32
C ASP A 102 26.86 -6.62 4.30
N MET A 103 25.66 -6.13 4.63
CA MET A 103 24.83 -5.30 3.74
C MET A 103 23.91 -4.36 4.51
N ALA A 104 23.83 -3.12 4.05
CA ALA A 104 22.96 -2.08 4.59
C ALA A 104 21.71 -1.88 3.72
N LEU A 105 20.55 -1.74 4.37
CA LEU A 105 19.25 -1.59 3.74
C LEU A 105 18.61 -0.27 4.15
N TYR A 106 18.35 0.63 3.19
CA TYR A 106 17.60 1.87 3.40
C TYR A 106 16.15 1.67 2.97
N VAL A 107 15.26 1.61 3.95
CA VAL A 107 13.84 1.42 3.75
C VAL A 107 13.15 2.78 3.87
N SER A 108 12.63 3.29 2.76
CA SER A 108 12.27 4.69 2.62
C SER A 108 10.80 4.91 2.28
N GLY A 109 10.20 5.95 2.86
CA GLY A 109 8.83 6.38 2.53
C GLY A 109 8.76 7.40 1.39
N LEU A 110 9.89 7.67 0.73
CA LEU A 110 9.97 8.59 -0.41
C LEU A 110 9.45 7.91 -1.69
N ASP A 111 8.94 8.74 -2.60
CA ASP A 111 8.57 8.36 -3.97
C ASP A 111 9.82 8.46 -4.85
N PHE A 112 10.44 7.32 -5.11
CA PHE A 112 11.69 7.21 -5.84
C PHE A 112 11.50 7.58 -7.30
N TYR A 113 12.49 8.27 -7.84
CA TYR A 113 12.45 8.69 -9.23
C TYR A 113 13.81 8.83 -9.87
N ALA A 114 13.80 8.81 -11.20
CA ALA A 114 14.92 9.10 -12.07
C ALA A 114 14.56 10.19 -13.09
N PHE A 115 15.56 10.78 -13.71
CA PHE A 115 15.36 11.59 -14.92
C PHE A 115 15.71 10.79 -16.16
N GLU A 116 14.69 10.39 -16.92
CA GLU A 116 14.84 9.66 -18.18
C GLU A 116 14.45 10.56 -19.35
N LYS A 117 15.39 10.78 -20.29
CA LYS A 117 15.18 11.66 -21.46
C LYS A 117 14.62 13.05 -21.08
N GLY A 118 15.01 13.57 -19.91
CA GLY A 118 14.58 14.87 -19.38
C GLY A 118 13.21 14.90 -18.70
N ARG A 119 12.57 13.74 -18.49
CA ARG A 119 11.30 13.61 -17.75
C ARG A 119 11.51 12.86 -16.44
N LYS A 120 10.81 13.28 -15.38
CA LYS A 120 10.76 12.55 -14.11
C LYS A 120 10.01 11.23 -14.33
N SER A 121 10.67 10.11 -14.06
CA SER A 121 10.14 8.74 -14.12
C SER A 121 10.12 8.16 -12.71
N GLY A 122 8.95 7.72 -12.23
CA GLY A 122 8.76 7.11 -10.91
C GLY A 122 8.49 5.61 -10.99
N VAL A 123 9.00 4.94 -12.03
CA VAL A 123 8.71 3.52 -12.26
C VAL A 123 9.55 2.62 -11.33
N THR A 124 10.71 3.11 -10.89
CA THR A 124 11.66 2.36 -10.06
C THR A 124 11.34 2.47 -8.57
N MET A 125 11.10 1.34 -7.91
CA MET A 125 10.76 1.28 -6.47
C MET A 125 11.94 0.84 -5.57
N GLY A 126 13.11 0.55 -6.16
CA GLY A 126 14.33 0.14 -5.46
C GLY A 126 15.57 0.41 -6.32
N LEU A 127 16.75 0.36 -5.73
CA LEU A 127 18.01 0.46 -6.47
C LEU A 127 19.15 -0.20 -5.68
N ALA A 128 20.01 -0.93 -6.37
CA ALA A 128 21.21 -1.52 -5.77
C ALA A 128 22.41 -1.58 -6.75
N PRO A 129 23.66 -1.48 -6.25
CA PRO A 129 24.84 -1.89 -7.01
C PRO A 129 24.82 -3.41 -7.24
N VAL A 130 25.19 -3.85 -8.44
CA VAL A 130 25.32 -5.29 -8.72
C VAL A 130 26.59 -5.85 -8.11
N ALA A 131 26.49 -7.00 -7.43
CA ALA A 131 27.61 -7.72 -6.82
C ALA A 131 28.40 -6.89 -5.78
N GLY A 132 27.72 -5.95 -5.11
CA GLY A 132 28.29 -5.10 -4.06
C GLY A 132 28.51 -5.77 -2.71
N VAL A 133 27.97 -6.97 -2.48
CA VAL A 133 28.06 -7.67 -1.19
C VAL A 133 29.52 -7.86 -0.73
N CYS A 134 29.77 -7.72 0.57
CA CYS A 134 31.10 -7.66 1.21
C CYS A 134 31.99 -6.46 0.80
N SER A 135 31.50 -5.51 0.00
CA SER A 135 32.19 -4.23 -0.23
C SER A 135 31.86 -3.26 0.90
N ASN A 136 32.87 -2.59 1.45
CA ASN A 136 32.64 -1.55 2.46
C ASN A 136 31.69 -0.44 1.95
N THR A 137 31.87 -0.02 0.70
CA THR A 137 31.09 1.08 0.10
C THR A 137 29.80 0.58 -0.57
N TYR A 138 29.89 -0.49 -1.37
CA TYR A 138 28.82 -0.85 -2.31
C TYR A 138 27.84 -1.91 -1.79
N ALA A 139 27.99 -2.39 -0.55
CA ALA A 139 27.05 -3.30 0.08
C ALA A 139 25.82 -2.56 0.65
N CYS A 140 25.11 -1.85 -0.22
CA CYS A 140 24.02 -0.93 0.12
C CYS A 140 22.85 -1.13 -0.84
N VAL A 141 21.64 -1.06 -0.29
CA VAL A 141 20.37 -1.23 -1.02
C VAL A 141 19.39 -0.16 -0.59
N ILE A 142 18.64 0.45 -1.52
CA ILE A 142 17.51 1.33 -1.21
C ILE A 142 16.20 0.69 -1.70
N ALA A 143 15.13 0.75 -0.92
CA ALA A 143 13.82 0.22 -1.30
C ALA A 143 12.66 1.07 -0.72
N GLU A 144 11.63 1.29 -1.52
CA GLU A 144 10.41 1.97 -1.09
C GLU A 144 9.56 1.13 -0.12
N PHE A 145 9.00 1.78 0.90
CA PHE A 145 7.98 1.21 1.77
C PHE A 145 7.04 2.29 2.32
N GLY A 146 5.75 2.16 2.05
CA GLY A 146 4.72 3.13 2.47
C GLY A 146 4.42 4.24 1.46
N THR A 147 5.04 4.18 0.29
CA THR A 147 5.01 5.22 -0.74
C THR A 147 3.64 5.37 -1.40
N THR A 148 3.24 6.62 -1.63
CA THR A 148 2.02 6.98 -2.35
C THR A 148 2.31 8.06 -3.37
N ASN A 149 1.53 8.12 -4.45
CA ASN A 149 1.66 9.19 -5.43
C ASN A 149 1.19 10.55 -4.87
N ALA A 150 1.29 11.60 -5.67
CA ALA A 150 0.89 12.96 -5.29
C ALA A 150 -0.60 13.11 -4.86
N LEU A 151 -1.46 12.17 -5.26
CA LEU A 151 -2.88 12.11 -4.88
C LEU A 151 -3.12 11.17 -3.68
N GLY A 152 -2.07 10.72 -3.00
CA GLY A 152 -2.15 9.82 -1.86
C GLY A 152 -2.49 8.37 -2.21
N LYS A 153 -2.59 8.02 -3.51
CA LYS A 153 -2.90 6.65 -3.93
C LYS A 153 -1.73 5.72 -3.63
N PRO A 154 -1.98 4.52 -3.07
CA PRO A 154 -0.90 3.60 -2.72
C PRO A 154 -0.28 2.99 -3.97
N TYR A 155 1.05 3.12 -4.10
CA TYR A 155 1.82 2.25 -4.96
C TYR A 155 1.82 0.82 -4.38
N PRO A 156 2.21 -0.20 -5.16
CA PRO A 156 2.46 -1.53 -4.61
C PRO A 156 3.41 -1.51 -3.40
N SER A 157 4.43 -0.65 -3.42
CA SER A 157 5.37 -0.42 -2.31
C SER A 157 4.73 0.17 -1.04
N ALA A 158 3.46 0.61 -1.05
CA ALA A 158 2.78 1.16 0.12
C ALA A 158 2.58 0.13 1.26
N GLY A 159 2.59 -1.16 0.92
CA GLY A 159 2.36 -2.26 1.85
C GLY A 159 3.43 -3.35 1.76
N PHE A 160 3.09 -4.56 2.19
CA PHE A 160 4.04 -5.68 2.23
C PHE A 160 4.47 -6.20 0.85
N THR A 161 3.90 -5.73 -0.28
CA THR A 161 4.49 -5.99 -1.60
C THR A 161 5.95 -5.52 -1.68
N SER A 162 6.31 -4.51 -0.88
CA SER A 162 7.70 -4.05 -0.70
C SER A 162 8.68 -5.18 -0.33
N VAL A 163 8.21 -6.28 0.27
CA VAL A 163 9.04 -7.47 0.58
C VAL A 163 9.72 -8.01 -0.68
N TYR A 164 8.98 -8.09 -1.78
CA TYR A 164 9.51 -8.57 -3.04
C TYR A 164 10.51 -7.56 -3.62
N ILE A 165 10.23 -6.26 -3.46
CA ILE A 165 11.12 -5.16 -3.93
C ILE A 165 12.48 -5.31 -3.25
N LEU A 166 12.49 -5.33 -1.92
CA LEU A 166 13.73 -5.47 -1.16
C LEU A 166 14.46 -6.79 -1.45
N ALA A 167 13.74 -7.91 -1.64
CA ALA A 167 14.37 -9.17 -2.02
C ALA A 167 15.11 -9.09 -3.36
N HIS A 168 14.53 -8.42 -4.36
CA HIS A 168 15.15 -8.22 -5.66
C HIS A 168 16.40 -7.35 -5.59
N GLU A 169 16.33 -6.25 -4.83
CA GLU A 169 17.49 -5.37 -4.66
C GLU A 169 18.64 -6.05 -3.91
N ILE A 170 18.34 -6.87 -2.89
CA ILE A 170 19.35 -7.73 -2.26
C ILE A 170 19.90 -8.73 -3.29
N GLY A 171 19.06 -9.26 -4.18
CA GLY A 171 19.46 -10.11 -5.30
C GLY A 171 20.49 -9.45 -6.20
N HIS A 172 20.25 -8.21 -6.61
CA HIS A 172 21.23 -7.40 -7.35
C HIS A 172 22.55 -7.28 -6.59
N ASN A 173 22.51 -6.95 -5.31
CA ASN A 173 23.74 -6.79 -4.52
C ASN A 173 24.51 -8.10 -4.31
N LEU A 174 23.83 -9.24 -4.31
CA LEU A 174 24.43 -10.58 -4.37
C LEU A 174 24.99 -10.94 -5.75
N GLY A 175 24.72 -10.14 -6.78
CA GLY A 175 25.26 -10.28 -8.13
C GLY A 175 24.28 -10.84 -9.16
N MET A 176 22.98 -10.87 -8.85
CA MET A 176 21.95 -11.24 -9.82
C MET A 176 21.71 -10.08 -10.78
N HIS A 177 21.54 -10.41 -12.06
CA HIS A 177 20.98 -9.49 -13.05
C HIS A 177 19.49 -9.79 -13.22
N HIS A 178 18.77 -8.91 -13.92
CA HIS A 178 17.42 -9.25 -14.33
C HIS A 178 17.39 -10.53 -15.15
N ASP A 179 16.30 -11.28 -15.01
CA ASP A 179 16.04 -12.38 -15.93
C ASP A 179 15.93 -11.85 -17.37
N SER A 180 16.45 -12.61 -18.33
CA SER A 180 16.68 -12.23 -19.75
C SER A 180 17.79 -11.21 -20.03
N SER A 181 18.31 -10.51 -19.02
CA SER A 181 19.44 -9.59 -19.17
C SER A 181 20.78 -10.33 -19.14
N GLY A 182 21.26 -10.73 -20.32
CA GLY A 182 22.53 -11.47 -20.45
C GLY A 182 22.47 -12.92 -19.95
N ASN A 183 21.27 -13.46 -19.73
CA ASN A 183 21.02 -14.84 -19.31
C ASN A 183 19.83 -15.46 -20.08
N SER A 184 19.57 -16.76 -19.89
CA SER A 184 18.57 -17.52 -20.65
C SER A 184 17.19 -17.61 -19.99
N CYS A 185 16.99 -16.99 -18.83
CA CYS A 185 15.73 -17.09 -18.09
C CYS A 185 14.63 -16.22 -18.72
N ALA A 186 13.37 -16.63 -18.51
CA ALA A 186 12.23 -15.87 -19.00
C ALA A 186 12.16 -14.52 -18.29
N LYS A 187 11.86 -13.47 -19.06
CA LYS A 187 11.84 -12.08 -18.57
C LYS A 187 10.90 -11.90 -17.37
N GLU A 188 9.68 -12.46 -17.43
CA GLU A 188 8.64 -12.31 -16.40
C GLU A 188 8.44 -13.59 -15.55
N GLY A 189 7.83 -13.43 -14.38
CA GLY A 189 7.33 -14.52 -13.53
C GLY A 189 8.25 -14.90 -12.37
N TYR A 190 9.36 -14.19 -12.18
CA TYR A 190 10.35 -14.48 -11.14
C TYR A 190 10.72 -13.21 -10.36
N ILE A 191 11.30 -13.39 -9.17
CA ILE A 191 11.67 -12.26 -8.31
C ILE A 191 12.58 -11.26 -9.03
N MET A 192 13.48 -11.72 -9.90
CA MET A 192 14.41 -10.90 -10.69
C MET A 192 13.85 -10.43 -12.05
N SER A 193 12.55 -10.47 -12.27
CA SER A 193 11.93 -9.87 -13.45
C SER A 193 12.12 -8.34 -13.48
N PRO A 194 12.43 -7.75 -14.66
CA PRO A 194 12.72 -6.31 -14.81
C PRO A 194 11.47 -5.42 -14.74
N SER A 195 10.29 -6.03 -14.86
CA SER A 195 9.00 -5.42 -14.58
C SER A 195 8.34 -6.20 -13.44
N ARG A 196 7.64 -5.47 -12.58
CA ARG A 196 6.84 -6.08 -11.52
C ARG A 196 5.38 -6.08 -11.92
N GLY A 197 4.85 -7.26 -12.19
CA GLY A 197 3.43 -7.48 -12.16
C GLY A 197 2.88 -7.35 -10.74
N THR A 198 1.55 -7.23 -10.62
CA THR A 198 0.88 -7.38 -9.30
C THR A 198 0.67 -8.86 -8.94
N ASN A 199 1.41 -9.77 -9.59
CA ASN A 199 0.94 -11.08 -10.00
C ASN A 199 1.86 -12.23 -9.56
N GLY A 200 2.45 -12.12 -8.36
CA GLY A 200 2.94 -13.31 -7.66
C GLY A 200 4.29 -13.85 -8.09
N GLU A 201 5.23 -12.99 -8.49
CA GLU A 201 6.65 -13.28 -8.69
C GLU A 201 7.35 -13.65 -7.36
N THR A 202 6.94 -14.79 -6.81
CA THR A 202 7.34 -15.28 -5.47
C THR A 202 8.48 -16.30 -5.54
N GLN A 203 8.93 -16.64 -6.75
CA GLN A 203 9.94 -17.66 -7.00
C GLN A 203 11.16 -17.07 -7.71
N TRP A 204 12.32 -17.64 -7.43
CA TRP A 204 13.58 -17.35 -8.13
C TRP A 204 13.71 -18.18 -9.41
N SER A 205 14.29 -17.58 -10.44
CA SER A 205 14.67 -18.27 -11.68
C SER A 205 15.88 -19.19 -11.47
N THR A 206 16.12 -20.10 -12.40
CA THR A 206 17.34 -20.93 -12.37
C THR A 206 18.61 -20.08 -12.54
N CYS A 207 18.54 -18.95 -13.25
CA CYS A 207 19.66 -18.03 -13.44
C CYS A 207 20.01 -17.33 -12.12
N SER A 208 19.01 -16.94 -11.34
CA SER A 208 19.20 -16.40 -9.98
C SER A 208 19.82 -17.45 -9.05
N ALA A 209 19.34 -18.70 -9.13
CA ALA A 209 19.88 -19.82 -8.34
C ALA A 209 21.35 -20.12 -8.68
N ASP A 210 21.73 -20.07 -9.95
CA ASP A 210 23.11 -20.29 -10.41
C ASP A 210 24.07 -19.23 -9.84
N VAL A 211 23.63 -17.96 -9.75
CA VAL A 211 24.42 -16.88 -9.12
C VAL A 211 24.66 -17.19 -7.64
N VAL A 212 23.62 -17.59 -6.89
CA VAL A 212 23.76 -17.91 -5.46
C VAL A 212 24.66 -19.12 -5.23
N ALA A 213 24.59 -20.13 -6.10
CA ALA A 213 25.45 -21.31 -6.02
C ALA A 213 26.95 -20.98 -6.16
N ASP A 214 27.30 -19.85 -6.80
CA ASP A 214 28.68 -19.40 -7.03
C ASP A 214 29.13 -18.26 -6.08
N LEU A 215 28.40 -18.00 -4.98
CA LEU A 215 28.77 -17.00 -3.97
C LEU A 215 30.01 -17.33 -3.12
N LYS A 216 30.85 -18.30 -3.53
CA LYS A 216 32.07 -18.70 -2.79
C LYS A 216 33.08 -17.57 -2.62
N TRP A 217 33.01 -16.56 -3.48
CA TRP A 217 33.85 -15.36 -3.43
C TRP A 217 33.47 -14.41 -2.28
N ALA A 218 32.19 -14.40 -1.87
CA ALA A 218 31.65 -13.55 -0.82
C ALA A 218 31.93 -14.18 0.55
N LYS A 219 33.14 -13.94 1.07
CA LYS A 219 33.62 -14.59 2.31
C LYS A 219 32.93 -14.11 3.57
N CYS A 220 32.43 -12.87 3.58
CA CYS A 220 31.70 -12.31 4.73
C CYS A 220 30.47 -13.18 5.07
N LEU A 221 29.81 -13.74 4.06
CA LEU A 221 28.61 -14.57 4.22
C LEU A 221 28.82 -15.98 4.84
N GLN A 222 30.05 -16.33 5.20
CA GLN A 222 30.43 -17.68 5.65
C GLN A 222 30.42 -17.84 7.17
N ASP A 223 30.35 -16.74 7.91
CA ASP A 223 30.26 -16.77 9.35
C ASP A 223 28.79 -16.78 9.81
N SER A 224 28.52 -16.44 11.08
CA SER A 224 27.16 -16.49 11.60
C SER A 224 26.96 -15.55 12.79
N ALA A 225 26.14 -14.52 12.62
CA ALA A 225 25.60 -13.74 13.74
C ALA A 225 24.48 -14.45 14.50
N LYS A 226 24.25 -13.95 15.72
CA LYS A 226 22.97 -14.11 16.42
C LYS A 226 22.36 -12.73 16.64
N PRO A 227 21.11 -12.50 16.20
CA PRO A 227 20.48 -11.21 16.39
C PRO A 227 20.26 -10.94 17.89
N LYS A 228 20.31 -9.66 18.28
CA LYS A 228 19.86 -9.25 19.61
C LYS A 228 18.37 -9.62 19.74
N LYS A 229 17.93 -10.15 20.89
CA LYS A 229 16.57 -10.69 21.09
C LYS A 229 15.42 -9.80 20.59
N HIS A 230 15.56 -8.48 20.69
CA HIS A 230 14.51 -7.54 20.30
C HIS A 230 14.49 -7.22 18.80
N MET A 231 15.52 -7.64 18.05
CA MET A 231 15.64 -7.56 16.58
C MET A 231 15.54 -8.94 15.92
N ASP A 232 15.24 -9.97 16.69
CA ASP A 232 15.13 -11.34 16.20
C ASP A 232 13.80 -11.55 15.45
N HIS A 233 13.85 -11.45 14.13
CA HIS A 233 12.71 -11.71 13.25
C HIS A 233 12.46 -13.22 13.03
N SER A 234 13.38 -14.11 13.41
CA SER A 234 13.18 -15.57 13.29
C SER A 234 11.99 -16.07 14.11
N ARG A 235 11.51 -15.26 15.08
CA ARG A 235 10.27 -15.50 15.83
C ARG A 235 9.03 -15.72 14.96
N TYR A 236 9.06 -15.28 13.70
CA TYR A 236 7.98 -15.47 12.73
C TYR A 236 8.10 -16.78 11.93
N LEU A 237 9.23 -17.49 12.02
CA LEU A 237 9.46 -18.81 11.41
C LEU A 237 9.16 -18.85 9.90
N ASN A 238 9.50 -17.79 9.16
CA ASN A 238 9.20 -17.61 7.72
C ASN A 238 7.69 -17.57 7.41
N ASN A 239 6.85 -17.30 8.41
CA ASN A 239 5.40 -17.22 8.27
C ASN A 239 4.87 -15.92 8.92
N PRO A 240 5.34 -14.72 8.50
CA PRO A 240 4.93 -13.47 9.12
C PRO A 240 3.41 -13.21 8.97
N GLY A 241 2.77 -13.80 7.96
CA GLY A 241 1.34 -13.75 7.71
C GLY A 241 0.45 -14.36 8.80
N GLN A 242 1.02 -15.10 9.75
CA GLN A 242 0.33 -15.56 10.96
C GLN A 242 0.07 -14.44 11.97
N MET A 243 0.98 -13.47 12.06
CA MET A 243 0.90 -12.34 12.99
C MET A 243 0.40 -11.07 12.30
N TYR A 244 0.56 -11.01 10.99
CA TYR A 244 0.05 -9.99 10.08
C TYR A 244 -0.96 -10.67 9.14
N THR A 245 -2.17 -10.88 9.64
CA THR A 245 -3.28 -11.47 8.90
C THR A 245 -3.63 -10.66 7.64
N ALA A 246 -4.50 -11.19 6.77
CA ALA A 246 -4.93 -10.47 5.57
C ALA A 246 -5.53 -9.09 5.91
N LYS A 247 -6.32 -9.02 7.00
CA LYS A 247 -6.80 -7.73 7.52
C LYS A 247 -5.65 -6.79 7.89
N GLN A 248 -4.67 -7.25 8.67
CA GLN A 248 -3.57 -6.40 9.12
C GLN A 248 -2.68 -5.93 7.95
N GLN A 249 -2.51 -6.75 6.92
CA GLN A 249 -1.83 -6.33 5.69
C GLN A 249 -2.58 -5.19 4.99
N CYS A 250 -3.92 -5.27 4.91
CA CYS A 250 -4.74 -4.17 4.41
C CYS A 250 -4.70 -2.91 5.29
N GLU A 251 -4.64 -3.06 6.62
CA GLU A 251 -4.48 -1.93 7.54
C GLU A 251 -3.17 -1.17 7.30
N ILE A 252 -2.07 -1.91 7.05
CA ILE A 252 -0.77 -1.34 6.72
C ILE A 252 -0.81 -0.66 5.35
N LEU A 253 -1.28 -1.34 4.30
CA LEU A 253 -1.37 -0.80 2.94
C LEU A 253 -2.16 0.51 2.89
N LEU A 254 -3.36 0.51 3.46
CA LEU A 254 -4.27 1.66 3.38
C LEU A 254 -4.08 2.67 4.50
N ARG A 255 -3.25 2.33 5.51
CA ARG A 255 -3.02 3.12 6.72
C ARG A 255 -4.31 3.40 7.49
N ASP A 256 -5.22 2.43 7.48
CA ASP A 256 -6.57 2.54 8.06
C ASP A 256 -6.92 1.30 8.89
N LYS A 257 -7.24 1.50 10.17
CA LYS A 257 -7.57 0.41 11.13
C LYS A 257 -8.92 -0.26 10.82
N ASP A 258 -9.76 0.40 10.02
CA ASP A 258 -11.03 -0.15 9.54
C ASP A 258 -10.86 -0.88 8.18
N ALA A 259 -9.65 -0.92 7.61
CA ALA A 259 -9.38 -1.67 6.39
C ALA A 259 -9.51 -3.19 6.61
N VAL A 260 -9.98 -3.87 5.57
CA VAL A 260 -10.23 -5.32 5.55
C VAL A 260 -9.88 -5.90 4.19
N ALA A 261 -9.63 -7.21 4.15
CA ALA A 261 -9.62 -7.95 2.90
C ALA A 261 -11.00 -7.87 2.22
N LEU A 262 -11.04 -7.84 0.89
CA LEU A 262 -12.28 -7.76 0.13
C LEU A 262 -13.17 -8.98 0.45
N PRO A 263 -14.38 -8.80 1.00
CA PRO A 263 -15.19 -9.92 1.50
C PRO A 263 -15.60 -10.95 0.45
N ASP A 264 -15.77 -10.53 -0.80
CA ASP A 264 -16.24 -11.38 -1.90
C ASP A 264 -15.08 -11.98 -2.71
N GLN A 265 -13.83 -11.71 -2.33
CA GLN A 265 -12.66 -12.34 -2.96
C GLN A 265 -12.61 -13.83 -2.60
N ASP A 266 -12.32 -14.67 -3.59
CA ASP A 266 -11.97 -16.08 -3.33
C ASP A 266 -10.71 -16.12 -2.45
N LEU A 267 -10.87 -16.63 -1.23
CA LEU A 267 -9.82 -16.67 -0.22
C LEU A 267 -8.56 -17.41 -0.70
N SER A 268 -8.69 -18.35 -1.65
CA SER A 268 -7.53 -19.06 -2.21
C SER A 268 -6.64 -18.16 -3.09
N THR A 269 -7.19 -17.06 -3.61
CA THR A 269 -6.48 -16.11 -4.49
C THR A 269 -5.68 -15.06 -3.72
N VAL A 270 -5.82 -14.97 -2.40
CA VAL A 270 -5.09 -13.96 -1.60
C VAL A 270 -3.58 -14.17 -1.62
N CYS A 271 -3.13 -15.42 -1.76
CA CYS A 271 -1.70 -15.74 -1.86
C CYS A 271 -1.07 -15.22 -3.15
N TYR A 272 -1.89 -15.06 -4.19
CA TYR A 272 -1.49 -14.49 -5.46
C TYR A 272 -1.65 -12.96 -5.46
N ASN A 273 -2.80 -12.46 -5.02
CA ASN A 273 -3.09 -11.02 -4.97
C ASN A 273 -4.19 -10.71 -3.95
N LEU A 274 -3.82 -10.25 -2.76
CA LEU A 274 -4.74 -9.80 -1.72
C LEU A 274 -5.41 -8.49 -2.12
N GLN A 275 -6.74 -8.45 -2.08
CA GLN A 275 -7.52 -7.23 -2.33
C GLN A 275 -7.99 -6.61 -1.01
N CYS A 276 -7.87 -5.29 -0.91
CA CYS A 276 -8.17 -4.52 0.29
C CYS A 276 -9.24 -3.46 0.02
N LYS A 277 -10.08 -3.20 1.02
CA LYS A 277 -11.02 -2.08 1.03
C LYS A 277 -11.11 -1.45 2.42
N THR A 278 -11.62 -0.23 2.48
CA THR A 278 -11.93 0.48 3.73
C THR A 278 -13.27 1.19 3.61
N PRO A 279 -14.08 1.28 4.69
CA PRO A 279 -15.32 2.06 4.69
C PRO A 279 -15.12 3.57 4.46
N ASN A 280 -13.89 4.08 4.52
CA ASN A 280 -13.60 5.51 4.40
C ASN A 280 -13.27 5.95 2.96
N ARG A 281 -13.07 5.00 2.04
CA ARG A 281 -12.71 5.25 0.64
C ARG A 281 -13.59 4.41 -0.28
N SER A 282 -13.85 4.90 -1.49
CA SER A 282 -14.53 4.12 -2.54
C SER A 282 -13.55 3.18 -3.23
N GLY A 283 -14.06 2.10 -3.83
CA GLY A 283 -13.29 1.14 -4.61
C GLY A 283 -12.48 0.14 -3.77
N TYR A 284 -11.54 -0.53 -4.42
CA TYR A 284 -10.65 -1.52 -3.82
C TYR A 284 -9.20 -1.32 -4.28
N TYR A 285 -8.27 -1.97 -3.59
CA TYR A 285 -6.84 -1.87 -3.82
C TYR A 285 -6.22 -3.25 -3.88
N PHE A 286 -5.26 -3.48 -4.77
CA PHE A 286 -4.36 -4.61 -4.73
C PHE A 286 -3.25 -4.36 -3.70
N ALA A 287 -3.01 -5.34 -2.85
CA ALA A 287 -1.92 -5.40 -1.89
C ALA A 287 -0.77 -6.32 -2.36
N GLY A 288 -0.89 -6.88 -3.58
CA GLY A 288 0.01 -7.93 -4.06
C GLY A 288 -0.18 -9.26 -3.31
N PRO A 289 0.74 -10.21 -3.47
CA PRO A 289 0.71 -11.49 -2.78
C PRO A 289 0.62 -11.32 -1.26
N ALA A 290 -0.28 -12.05 -0.61
CA ALA A 290 -0.31 -12.09 0.84
C ALA A 290 0.98 -12.70 1.40
N LEU A 291 1.41 -12.19 2.55
CA LEU A 291 2.59 -12.71 3.26
C LEU A 291 2.54 -14.23 3.49
N GLU A 292 3.71 -14.85 3.43
CA GLU A 292 3.92 -16.25 3.78
C GLU A 292 3.26 -16.61 5.12
N GLY A 293 2.49 -17.70 5.12
CA GLY A 293 1.71 -18.14 6.27
C GLY A 293 0.37 -17.42 6.46
N THR A 294 -0.08 -16.50 5.60
CA THR A 294 -1.44 -15.95 5.68
C THR A 294 -2.49 -17.03 5.41
N GLN A 295 -3.57 -17.04 6.20
CA GLN A 295 -4.66 -18.01 6.04
C GLN A 295 -5.42 -17.75 4.73
N CYS A 296 -5.43 -18.75 3.85
CA CYS A 296 -6.07 -18.68 2.53
C CYS A 296 -7.20 -19.74 2.37
N GLY A 297 -7.48 -20.49 3.43
CA GLY A 297 -8.52 -21.50 3.48
C GLY A 297 -8.54 -22.19 4.83
N ASN A 298 -9.51 -23.07 5.05
CA ASN A 298 -9.56 -23.87 6.27
C ASN A 298 -8.36 -24.84 6.30
N GLY A 299 -7.42 -24.62 7.23
CA GLY A 299 -6.18 -25.39 7.31
C GLY A 299 -5.20 -25.14 6.16
N LYS A 300 -5.40 -24.08 5.38
CA LYS A 300 -4.54 -23.71 4.24
C LYS A 300 -3.92 -22.34 4.43
N TYR A 301 -2.68 -22.21 3.97
CA TYR A 301 -1.88 -21.01 4.15
C TYR A 301 -1.07 -20.71 2.89
N CYS A 302 -0.72 -19.43 2.71
CA CYS A 302 0.11 -18.98 1.59
C CYS A 302 1.54 -19.48 1.73
N GLU A 303 2.04 -20.13 0.69
CA GLU A 303 3.45 -20.49 0.53
C GLU A 303 3.85 -20.44 -0.94
N GLY A 304 4.88 -19.64 -1.27
CA GLY A 304 5.37 -19.48 -2.64
C GLY A 304 4.29 -18.98 -3.61
N GLY A 305 3.41 -18.09 -3.14
CA GLY A 305 2.28 -17.56 -3.90
C GLY A 305 1.06 -18.48 -4.00
N ASP A 306 1.15 -19.73 -3.54
CA ASP A 306 0.08 -20.72 -3.63
C ASP A 306 -0.65 -20.92 -2.29
N CYS A 307 -1.93 -21.26 -2.36
CA CYS A 307 -2.73 -21.63 -1.20
C CYS A 307 -2.64 -23.14 -0.92
N ILE A 308 -1.75 -23.54 -0.02
CA ILE A 308 -1.43 -24.96 0.24
C ILE A 308 -1.91 -25.44 1.61
N GLU A 309 -2.17 -26.75 1.74
CA GLU A 309 -2.39 -27.39 3.02
C GLU A 309 -1.06 -27.48 3.79
N LYS A 310 -1.00 -26.85 4.96
CA LYS A 310 0.23 -26.79 5.75
C LYS A 310 -0.08 -26.90 7.23
N THR A 311 0.68 -27.75 7.92
CA THR A 311 0.69 -27.75 9.38
C THR A 311 1.69 -26.71 9.85
N LEU A 312 1.19 -25.61 10.41
CA LEU A 312 2.07 -24.55 10.86
C LEU A 312 2.82 -24.92 12.15
N PRO A 313 4.07 -24.45 12.32
CA PRO A 313 4.82 -24.64 13.55
C PRO A 313 4.08 -24.02 14.75
N LYS A 314 4.04 -24.72 15.89
CA LYS A 314 3.66 -24.09 17.17
C LYS A 314 4.80 -23.15 17.59
N PRO A 315 4.54 -21.91 18.03
CA PRO A 315 3.52 -21.59 19.03
C PRO A 315 2.55 -20.47 18.63
N PHE A 316 2.10 -20.41 17.38
CA PHE A 316 1.09 -19.42 17.00
C PHE A 316 -0.27 -19.80 17.59
N SER A 317 -0.62 -19.17 18.72
CA SER A 317 -1.97 -19.25 19.25
C SER A 317 -2.88 -18.36 18.41
N SER A 318 -3.82 -18.95 17.70
CA SER A 318 -4.90 -18.21 17.04
C SER A 318 -6.17 -18.24 17.90
N LYS A 319 -6.84 -17.10 18.04
CA LYS A 319 -8.13 -16.99 18.72
C LYS A 319 -9.06 -16.07 17.92
N PRO A 320 -10.27 -16.51 17.55
CA PRO A 320 -11.26 -15.67 16.92
C PRO A 320 -11.60 -14.47 17.81
N GLY A 321 -11.91 -13.35 17.17
CA GLY A 321 -12.40 -12.17 17.83
C GLY A 321 -13.91 -12.22 18.07
N GLY A 322 -14.41 -11.27 18.86
CA GLY A 322 -15.83 -11.01 18.98
C GLY A 322 -16.11 -9.51 19.04
N TRP A 323 -17.26 -9.11 18.51
CA TRP A 323 -17.69 -7.72 18.53
C TRP A 323 -17.97 -7.25 19.97
N GLY A 324 -17.32 -6.16 20.35
CA GLY A 324 -17.71 -5.37 21.50
C GLY A 324 -19.05 -4.63 21.26
N PRO A 325 -19.58 -3.97 22.31
CA PRO A 325 -20.82 -3.22 22.19
C PRO A 325 -20.65 -2.01 21.25
N TRP A 326 -21.74 -1.66 20.55
CA TRP A 326 -21.82 -0.42 19.79
C TRP A 326 -21.76 0.80 20.72
N LYS A 327 -20.94 1.77 20.35
CA LYS A 327 -20.83 3.09 20.98
C LYS A 327 -21.29 4.15 19.99
N ARG A 328 -22.30 4.94 20.36
CA ARG A 328 -22.80 6.04 19.55
C ARG A 328 -21.96 7.30 19.80
N GLY A 329 -21.48 7.91 18.72
CA GLY A 329 -20.82 9.21 18.75
C GLY A 329 -21.81 10.37 18.84
N GLU A 330 -21.28 11.58 18.89
CA GLU A 330 -22.10 12.79 18.88
C GLU A 330 -22.76 13.02 17.51
N CYS A 331 -23.87 13.75 17.52
CA CYS A 331 -24.56 14.16 16.30
C CYS A 331 -23.74 15.27 15.62
N GLN A 332 -23.52 15.15 14.31
CA GLN A 332 -22.81 16.09 13.44
C GLN A 332 -23.79 16.56 12.33
N SER A 333 -23.57 17.76 11.77
CA SER A 333 -24.40 18.28 10.67
C SER A 333 -23.64 19.33 9.87
N GLY A 334 -23.84 19.34 8.55
CA GLY A 334 -23.37 20.41 7.66
C GLY A 334 -24.24 21.67 7.69
N CYS A 335 -25.35 21.66 8.45
CA CYS A 335 -26.33 22.76 8.52
C CYS A 335 -26.85 23.25 7.16
N ILE A 336 -27.03 22.31 6.24
CA ILE A 336 -27.60 22.52 4.91
C ILE A 336 -29.13 22.54 5.01
N GLU A 337 -29.79 23.33 4.16
CA GLU A 337 -31.26 23.41 4.09
C GLU A 337 -31.92 22.03 3.89
N LYS A 338 -33.04 21.79 4.60
CA LYS A 338 -33.81 20.52 4.61
C LYS A 338 -33.09 19.27 5.14
N SER A 339 -31.79 19.36 5.39
CA SER A 339 -30.96 18.27 5.90
C SER A 339 -31.16 17.99 7.39
N MET A 340 -30.80 16.77 7.80
CA MET A 340 -30.70 16.33 9.18
C MET A 340 -29.23 16.25 9.62
N GLY A 341 -29.00 15.91 10.89
CA GLY A 341 -27.69 15.49 11.35
C GLY A 341 -27.49 13.99 11.19
N TYR A 342 -26.26 13.55 11.39
CA TYR A 342 -25.88 12.15 11.46
C TYR A 342 -25.02 11.88 12.70
N SER A 343 -25.07 10.64 13.19
CA SER A 343 -24.20 10.15 14.25
C SER A 343 -23.55 8.86 13.78
N ILE A 344 -22.30 8.65 14.17
CA ILE A 344 -21.56 7.44 13.84
C ILE A 344 -21.61 6.50 15.05
N LYS A 345 -22.11 5.29 14.84
CA LYS A 345 -21.94 4.18 15.79
C LYS A 345 -20.68 3.41 15.44
N ARG A 346 -19.86 3.11 16.44
CA ARG A 346 -18.64 2.29 16.30
C ARG A 346 -18.62 1.14 17.28
N ARG A 347 -18.16 -0.02 16.84
CA ARG A 347 -17.83 -1.18 17.68
C ARG A 347 -16.42 -1.64 17.36
N PHE A 348 -15.79 -2.32 18.30
CA PHE A 348 -14.43 -2.80 18.14
C PHE A 348 -14.41 -4.32 18.27
N CYS A 349 -13.55 -4.98 17.51
CA CYS A 349 -13.34 -6.42 17.63
C CYS A 349 -12.46 -6.71 18.86
N ASN A 350 -13.08 -6.73 20.05
CA ASN A 350 -12.36 -6.78 21.32
C ASN A 350 -13.05 -7.61 22.41
N ASN A 351 -14.11 -8.37 22.09
CA ASN A 351 -14.88 -9.16 23.05
C ASN A 351 -15.15 -10.60 22.55
N PRO A 352 -14.14 -11.51 22.55
CA PRO A 352 -12.75 -11.27 22.95
C PRO A 352 -11.93 -10.58 21.85
N LYS A 353 -10.77 -10.04 22.21
CA LYS A 353 -9.82 -9.50 21.23
C LYS A 353 -9.24 -10.66 20.40
N PRO A 354 -9.24 -10.58 19.06
CA PRO A 354 -8.63 -11.60 18.23
C PRO A 354 -7.13 -11.67 18.51
N VAL A 355 -6.58 -12.86 18.37
CA VAL A 355 -5.14 -13.10 18.41
C VAL A 355 -4.81 -13.83 17.12
N ASN A 356 -4.02 -13.22 16.24
CA ASN A 356 -3.52 -13.86 15.01
C ASN A 356 -4.65 -14.54 14.21
N SER A 357 -5.78 -13.84 14.07
CA SER A 357 -7.01 -14.36 13.45
C SER A 357 -7.87 -13.23 12.91
N ASP A 358 -8.38 -13.41 11.69
CA ASP A 358 -9.43 -12.56 11.11
C ASP A 358 -10.84 -13.09 11.41
N GLU A 359 -10.95 -14.23 12.09
CA GLU A 359 -12.22 -14.89 12.35
C GLU A 359 -13.02 -14.21 13.47
N GLY A 360 -14.36 -14.33 13.39
CA GLY A 360 -15.31 -13.98 14.44
C GLY A 360 -15.95 -12.59 14.34
N CYS A 361 -15.22 -11.55 13.94
CA CYS A 361 -15.75 -10.20 13.81
C CYS A 361 -16.24 -9.87 12.39
N VAL A 362 -17.29 -10.58 11.95
CA VAL A 362 -17.86 -10.39 10.61
C VAL A 362 -18.83 -9.21 10.57
N GLY A 363 -18.74 -8.39 9.52
CA GLY A 363 -19.58 -7.22 9.25
C GLY A 363 -18.90 -5.89 9.59
N SER A 364 -19.66 -4.78 9.51
CA SER A 364 -19.07 -3.44 9.67
C SER A 364 -18.63 -3.13 11.10
N SER A 365 -17.50 -2.42 11.27
CA SER A 365 -17.07 -1.79 12.53
C SER A 365 -17.77 -0.45 12.78
N MET A 366 -18.43 0.11 11.76
CA MET A 366 -18.98 1.46 11.75
C MET A 366 -20.34 1.54 11.05
N GLU A 367 -21.30 2.24 11.64
CA GLU A 367 -22.62 2.51 11.05
C GLU A 367 -22.96 3.99 11.19
N ARG A 368 -23.74 4.53 10.24
CA ARG A 368 -24.20 5.93 10.26
C ARG A 368 -25.71 5.97 10.45
N GLU A 369 -26.16 6.81 11.37
CA GLU A 369 -27.59 6.97 11.69
C GLU A 369 -27.99 8.43 11.71
N LEU A 370 -29.18 8.73 11.21
CA LEU A 370 -29.76 10.08 11.27
C LEU A 370 -30.03 10.50 12.72
N CYS A 371 -29.83 11.78 13.00
CA CYS A 371 -30.12 12.40 14.28
C CYS A 371 -30.67 13.83 14.11
N SER A 372 -31.32 14.34 15.15
CA SER A 372 -31.81 15.71 15.18
C SER A 372 -30.66 16.69 15.40
N ASP A 373 -30.42 17.56 14.42
CA ASP A 373 -29.38 18.59 14.45
C ASP A 373 -29.88 19.94 14.97
N LYS A 374 -31.12 20.02 15.49
CA LYS A 374 -31.73 21.27 16.01
C LYS A 374 -30.87 22.01 17.04
N LYS A 375 -30.07 21.26 17.83
CA LYS A 375 -29.17 21.84 18.85
C LYS A 375 -27.85 22.34 18.26
N ILE A 376 -27.47 21.86 17.08
CA ILE A 376 -26.22 22.15 16.37
C ILE A 376 -26.44 23.36 15.45
N CYS A 377 -27.45 23.27 14.59
CA CYS A 377 -27.74 24.27 13.57
C CYS A 377 -28.70 25.33 14.11
N LYS A 378 -28.17 26.28 14.90
CA LYS A 378 -28.93 27.39 15.49
C LYS A 378 -29.09 28.60 14.57
N ALA A 379 -28.17 28.76 13.61
CA ALA A 379 -28.17 29.84 12.64
C ALA A 379 -29.02 29.50 11.41
N LYS A 380 -29.17 30.46 10.49
CA LYS A 380 -29.79 30.22 9.18
C LYS A 380 -28.98 29.15 8.45
N ARG A 381 -29.68 28.12 7.96
CA ARG A 381 -29.08 27.05 7.16
C ARG A 381 -28.59 27.59 5.83
N GLN A 382 -27.50 27.02 5.34
CA GLN A 382 -26.93 27.39 4.06
C GLN A 382 -27.64 26.66 2.91
N PRO A 383 -27.92 27.35 1.78
CA PRO A 383 -28.38 26.68 0.57
C PRO A 383 -27.36 25.64 0.10
N ILE A 384 -27.84 24.51 -0.41
CA ILE A 384 -26.97 23.41 -0.83
C ILE A 384 -25.99 23.79 -1.94
N VAL A 385 -26.40 24.68 -2.85
CA VAL A 385 -25.57 25.20 -3.95
C VAL A 385 -24.38 26.00 -3.41
N ASN A 386 -24.57 26.75 -2.32
CA ASN A 386 -23.48 27.52 -1.71
C ASN A 386 -22.47 26.57 -1.07
N TYR A 387 -22.94 25.57 -0.32
CA TYR A 387 -22.06 24.53 0.26
C TYR A 387 -21.25 23.82 -0.83
N ALA A 388 -21.92 23.40 -1.91
CA ALA A 388 -21.26 22.75 -3.05
C ALA A 388 -20.21 23.67 -3.70
N SER A 389 -20.54 24.94 -3.91
CA SER A 389 -19.64 25.91 -4.53
C SER A 389 -18.41 26.21 -3.66
N ASP A 390 -18.58 26.30 -2.34
CA ASP A 390 -17.45 26.47 -1.42
C ASP A 390 -16.51 25.25 -1.45
N LYS A 391 -17.08 24.04 -1.49
CA LYS A 391 -16.29 22.81 -1.67
C LYS A 391 -15.60 22.73 -3.02
N CYS A 392 -16.24 23.15 -4.10
CA CYS A 392 -15.59 23.22 -5.41
C CYS A 392 -14.41 24.19 -5.44
N ARG A 393 -14.48 25.30 -4.71
CA ARG A 393 -13.35 26.22 -4.54
C ARG A 393 -12.20 25.58 -3.77
N GLU A 394 -12.48 24.77 -2.75
CA GLU A 394 -11.47 23.97 -2.05
C GLU A 394 -10.85 22.91 -2.99
N PHE A 395 -11.67 22.19 -3.76
CA PHE A 395 -11.18 21.16 -4.69
C PHE A 395 -10.33 21.74 -5.82
N ALA A 396 -10.67 22.93 -6.32
CA ALA A 396 -9.90 23.64 -7.36
C ALA A 396 -8.50 24.10 -6.91
N GLN A 397 -8.19 24.06 -5.60
CA GLN A 397 -6.82 24.27 -5.09
C GLN A 397 -5.96 23.02 -5.25
N LEU A 398 -6.58 21.85 -5.39
CA LEU A 398 -5.93 20.55 -5.52
C LEU A 398 -5.95 20.05 -6.97
N LEU A 399 -6.96 20.46 -7.74
CA LEU A 399 -7.24 19.96 -9.09
C LEU A 399 -7.38 21.11 -10.08
N ASP A 400 -6.37 21.28 -10.93
CA ASP A 400 -6.27 22.41 -11.87
C ASP A 400 -7.39 22.44 -12.92
N GLU A 401 -8.03 21.31 -13.20
CA GLU A 401 -9.14 21.18 -14.16
C GLU A 401 -10.46 21.81 -13.70
N LEU A 402 -10.62 22.06 -12.40
CA LEU A 402 -11.85 22.61 -11.82
C LEU A 402 -11.84 24.13 -11.82
N ASP A 403 -12.96 24.74 -12.21
CA ASP A 403 -13.14 26.20 -12.20
C ASP A 403 -13.44 26.68 -10.77
N PRO A 404 -12.54 27.44 -10.11
CA PRO A 404 -12.74 27.91 -8.73
C PRO A 404 -13.94 28.86 -8.57
N ASP A 405 -14.36 29.51 -9.67
CA ASP A 405 -15.48 30.45 -9.72
C ASP A 405 -16.71 29.87 -10.45
N GLY A 406 -16.60 28.63 -10.93
CA GLY A 406 -17.61 27.97 -11.77
C GLY A 406 -18.84 27.46 -11.02
N GLY A 407 -18.77 27.42 -9.68
CA GLY A 407 -19.83 26.96 -8.79
C GLY A 407 -19.97 25.43 -8.71
N GLY A 408 -20.79 24.97 -7.76
CA GLY A 408 -21.06 23.56 -7.52
C GLY A 408 -22.55 23.24 -7.45
N LEU A 409 -22.91 21.98 -7.69
CA LEU A 409 -24.30 21.50 -7.61
C LEU A 409 -24.43 20.12 -6.96
N GLN A 410 -25.65 19.83 -6.50
CA GLN A 410 -26.10 18.49 -6.14
C GLN A 410 -26.88 17.92 -7.34
N ALA A 411 -26.49 16.74 -7.82
CA ALA A 411 -27.23 16.09 -8.90
C ALA A 411 -28.55 15.49 -8.39
N PRO A 412 -29.54 15.26 -9.26
CA PRO A 412 -30.74 14.52 -8.88
C PRO A 412 -30.41 13.08 -8.44
N HIS A 413 -31.25 12.52 -7.56
CA HIS A 413 -31.21 11.10 -7.21
C HIS A 413 -31.48 10.21 -8.44
N GLU A 414 -30.72 9.13 -8.56
CA GLU A 414 -30.93 8.05 -9.52
C GLU A 414 -30.92 6.71 -8.79
N GLU A 415 -31.91 5.85 -9.07
CA GLU A 415 -32.07 4.55 -8.40
C GLU A 415 -30.86 3.62 -8.62
N ASP A 416 -30.33 3.60 -9.85
CA ASP A 416 -29.17 2.76 -10.21
C ASP A 416 -27.82 3.34 -9.75
N ARG A 417 -27.80 4.61 -9.33
CA ARG A 417 -26.59 5.34 -8.93
C ARG A 417 -26.88 6.19 -7.71
N LEU A 418 -27.12 5.51 -6.60
CA LEU A 418 -27.54 6.10 -5.33
C LEU A 418 -26.59 7.20 -4.81
N TRP A 419 -25.32 7.19 -5.23
CA TRP A 419 -24.32 8.20 -4.88
C TRP A 419 -24.53 9.57 -5.53
N MET A 420 -25.23 9.64 -6.68
CA MET A 420 -25.37 10.85 -7.49
C MET A 420 -25.90 12.05 -6.70
N GLY A 421 -26.95 11.83 -5.89
CA GLY A 421 -27.55 12.87 -5.05
C GLY A 421 -26.70 13.28 -3.84
N CYS A 422 -25.60 12.59 -3.59
CA CYS A 422 -24.74 12.80 -2.42
C CYS A 422 -23.30 13.18 -2.79
N ALA A 423 -22.92 13.13 -4.07
CA ALA A 423 -21.66 13.64 -4.56
C ALA A 423 -21.74 15.15 -4.86
N ILE A 424 -20.62 15.84 -4.69
CA ILE A 424 -20.47 17.26 -5.03
C ILE A 424 -19.93 17.35 -6.45
N PHE A 425 -20.66 18.04 -7.31
CA PHE A 425 -20.29 18.25 -8.71
C PHE A 425 -19.80 19.68 -8.92
N CYS A 426 -18.60 19.81 -9.50
CA CYS A 426 -17.90 21.07 -9.71
C CYS A 426 -17.74 21.37 -11.18
N LYS A 427 -17.89 22.63 -11.57
CA LYS A 427 -17.78 23.03 -12.96
C LYS A 427 -16.33 22.90 -13.46
N ASN A 428 -16.15 22.34 -14.65
CA ASN A 428 -14.87 22.25 -15.33
C ASN A 428 -14.54 23.55 -16.09
N LYS A 429 -13.27 23.96 -16.12
CA LYS A 429 -12.79 25.18 -16.79
C LYS A 429 -13.06 25.21 -18.30
N ASP A 430 -12.82 24.09 -18.98
CA ASP A 430 -12.70 24.08 -20.45
C ASP A 430 -14.00 23.65 -21.15
N LEU A 431 -14.80 22.79 -20.51
CA LEU A 431 -15.95 22.16 -21.15
C LEU A 431 -17.30 22.72 -20.67
N GLY A 432 -17.32 23.47 -19.57
CA GLY A 432 -18.56 23.92 -18.92
C GLY A 432 -19.46 22.79 -18.43
N THR A 433 -18.95 21.55 -18.43
CA THR A 433 -19.53 20.36 -17.80
C THR A 433 -19.30 20.42 -16.29
N PHE A 434 -19.99 19.57 -15.55
CA PHE A 434 -19.73 19.37 -14.13
C PHE A 434 -19.08 18.01 -13.92
N TYR A 435 -18.09 17.95 -13.05
CA TYR A 435 -17.34 16.76 -12.70
C TYR A 435 -17.34 16.56 -11.18
N THR A 436 -17.45 15.32 -10.73
CA THR A 436 -17.22 15.00 -9.32
C THR A 436 -15.86 14.29 -9.17
N PRO A 437 -14.86 14.90 -8.50
CA PRO A 437 -13.50 14.36 -8.40
C PRO A 437 -13.41 13.25 -7.34
N ARG A 438 -14.19 12.19 -7.53
CA ARG A 438 -14.32 11.06 -6.59
C ARG A 438 -13.09 10.17 -6.58
N ILE A 439 -12.33 10.11 -7.67
CA ILE A 439 -11.17 9.23 -7.80
C ILE A 439 -9.93 9.92 -7.22
N GLU A 440 -9.73 11.17 -7.58
CA GLU A 440 -8.55 11.97 -7.24
C GLU A 440 -8.52 12.32 -5.76
N LEU A 441 -9.67 12.64 -5.16
CA LEU A 441 -9.74 13.04 -3.76
C LEU A 441 -9.87 11.86 -2.78
N ASN A 442 -10.13 10.65 -3.28
CA ASN A 442 -10.45 9.45 -2.49
C ASN A 442 -9.41 9.15 -1.41
N ASP A 443 -8.13 9.38 -1.71
CA ASP A 443 -6.99 9.03 -0.86
C ASP A 443 -6.35 10.25 -0.17
N LEU A 444 -6.79 11.46 -0.49
CA LEU A 444 -6.28 12.72 0.07
C LEU A 444 -6.90 13.11 1.41
N GLY A 445 -7.86 12.32 1.92
CA GLY A 445 -8.63 12.68 3.11
C GLY A 445 -9.61 13.83 2.89
N VAL A 446 -9.89 14.18 1.63
CA VAL A 446 -10.84 15.21 1.21
C VAL A 446 -12.10 14.53 0.68
N SER A 447 -13.24 14.76 1.32
CA SER A 447 -14.50 14.12 0.89
C SER A 447 -15.11 14.87 -0.30
N SER A 448 -15.28 14.16 -1.42
CA SER A 448 -16.01 14.63 -2.61
C SER A 448 -17.54 14.56 -2.46
N TYR A 449 -18.05 14.31 -1.26
CA TYR A 449 -19.47 14.11 -0.98
C TYR A 449 -20.02 15.17 -0.03
N PHE A 450 -21.34 15.36 -0.09
CA PHE A 450 -22.05 16.07 0.96
C PHE A 450 -21.97 15.29 2.29
N PRO A 451 -21.97 15.98 3.43
CA PRO A 451 -22.02 15.32 4.73
C PRO A 451 -23.24 14.41 4.84
N ASP A 452 -23.11 13.32 5.60
CA ASP A 452 -24.27 12.48 5.89
C ASP A 452 -25.38 13.30 6.57
N GLY A 453 -26.63 12.86 6.41
CA GLY A 453 -27.81 13.62 6.79
C GLY A 453 -28.21 14.70 5.78
N THR A 454 -27.42 14.94 4.72
CA THR A 454 -27.81 15.88 3.65
C THR A 454 -29.04 15.38 2.91
N TRP A 455 -30.07 16.20 2.79
CA TRP A 455 -31.28 15.85 2.03
C TRP A 455 -30.95 15.74 0.54
N CYS A 456 -31.40 14.66 -0.12
CA CYS A 456 -31.04 14.37 -1.51
C CYS A 456 -32.25 14.01 -2.40
N HIS A 457 -33.34 13.51 -1.84
CA HIS A 457 -34.54 13.17 -2.62
C HIS A 457 -35.81 13.15 -1.76
N ARG A 458 -36.96 13.14 -2.43
CA ARG A 458 -38.24 12.86 -1.81
C ARG A 458 -39.13 12.11 -2.79
N GLU A 459 -39.60 10.95 -2.35
CA GLU A 459 -40.50 10.10 -3.11
C GLU A 459 -41.65 9.62 -2.20
N ASN A 460 -42.89 9.62 -2.69
CA ASN A 460 -44.06 9.07 -1.95
C ASN A 460 -44.19 9.56 -0.50
N SER A 461 -43.88 10.83 -0.24
CA SER A 461 -43.83 11.47 1.08
C SER A 461 -42.69 11.05 2.02
N MET A 462 -41.81 10.15 1.59
CA MET A 462 -40.60 9.75 2.30
C MET A 462 -39.42 10.62 1.87
N ASN A 463 -38.65 11.13 2.84
CA ASN A 463 -37.41 11.83 2.53
C ASN A 463 -36.25 10.85 2.41
N TYR A 464 -35.27 11.25 1.60
CA TYR A 464 -34.01 10.53 1.44
C TYR A 464 -32.88 11.45 1.87
N TYR A 465 -31.89 10.86 2.53
CA TYR A 465 -30.72 11.53 3.06
C TYR A 465 -29.44 10.79 2.68
N CYS A 466 -28.35 11.53 2.58
CA CYS A 466 -27.03 10.97 2.37
C CYS A 466 -26.60 10.16 3.61
N LEU A 467 -26.31 8.88 3.41
CA LEU A 467 -25.78 7.98 4.44
C LEU A 467 -24.73 7.08 3.79
N GLN A 468 -23.50 7.16 4.27
CA GLN A 468 -22.35 6.47 3.68
C GLN A 468 -22.24 6.75 2.17
N HIS A 469 -22.32 8.03 1.80
CA HIS A 469 -22.26 8.52 0.42
C HIS A 469 -23.45 8.17 -0.49
N HIS A 470 -24.47 7.47 0.00
CA HIS A 470 -25.64 7.05 -0.78
C HIS A 470 -26.90 7.82 -0.38
N CYS A 471 -27.73 8.18 -1.35
CA CYS A 471 -29.04 8.79 -1.14
C CYS A 471 -30.05 7.71 -0.77
N LEU A 472 -30.30 7.55 0.53
CA LEU A 472 -31.08 6.44 1.09
C LEU A 472 -32.32 6.95 1.84
N PRO A 473 -33.43 6.18 1.89
CA PRO A 473 -34.64 6.61 2.57
C PRO A 473 -34.43 6.80 4.08
N GLU A 474 -35.20 7.70 4.70
CA GLU A 474 -35.02 8.11 6.10
C GLU A 474 -35.22 6.98 7.14
N ASN A 475 -35.84 5.88 6.73
CA ASN A 475 -36.03 4.66 7.53
C ASN A 475 -35.07 3.51 7.13
N PHE A 476 -34.03 3.79 6.34
CA PHE A 476 -33.07 2.77 5.92
C PHE A 476 -32.26 2.22 7.09
N HIS A 477 -32.08 0.91 7.11
CA HIS A 477 -31.24 0.21 8.08
C HIS A 477 -30.23 -0.67 7.36
N PHE A 478 -28.95 -0.42 7.62
CA PHE A 478 -27.87 -1.27 7.09
C PHE A 478 -28.00 -2.68 7.67
N THR A 479 -28.14 -3.68 6.80
CA THR A 479 -28.10 -5.09 7.20
C THR A 479 -26.67 -5.63 7.06
N LYS A 480 -26.38 -6.81 7.63
CA LYS A 480 -25.04 -7.44 7.57
C LYS A 480 -24.48 -7.61 6.15
N ALA A 481 -25.33 -7.63 5.12
CA ALA A 481 -24.96 -7.79 3.71
C ALA A 481 -25.10 -6.50 2.88
N SER A 482 -25.42 -5.36 3.51
CA SER A 482 -25.69 -4.09 2.81
C SER A 482 -24.41 -3.33 2.44
N GLY A 483 -23.46 -4.01 1.80
CA GLY A 483 -22.36 -3.35 1.10
C GLY A 483 -22.90 -2.76 -0.19
N ILE A 484 -23.39 -1.53 -0.15
CA ILE A 484 -23.70 -0.77 -1.37
C ILE A 484 -22.35 -0.19 -1.83
N ASP A 485 -21.50 -1.03 -2.41
CA ASP A 485 -20.31 -0.54 -3.12
C ASP A 485 -20.78 -0.06 -4.50
N ASP A 486 -20.66 1.24 -4.73
CA ASP A 486 -21.20 1.89 -5.92
C ASP A 486 -20.24 1.89 -7.11
N VAL A 487 -18.95 1.67 -6.85
CA VAL A 487 -17.88 1.74 -7.85
C VAL A 487 -16.82 0.68 -7.50
N HIS A 488 -16.84 -0.45 -8.21
CA HIS A 488 -15.82 -1.50 -8.08
C HIS A 488 -14.60 -1.18 -8.96
N LEU A 489 -13.92 -0.08 -8.66
CA LEU A 489 -12.71 0.35 -9.38
C LEU A 489 -11.45 0.12 -8.54
N LEU A 490 -10.38 -0.29 -9.22
CA LEU A 490 -9.03 -0.32 -8.67
C LEU A 490 -8.54 1.09 -8.39
N GLN A 491 -7.99 1.33 -7.20
CA GLN A 491 -7.58 2.65 -6.71
C GLN A 491 -6.08 2.78 -6.42
N ASN A 492 -5.27 1.75 -6.69
CA ASN A 492 -3.81 1.87 -6.60
C ASN A 492 -3.28 2.97 -7.52
N ALA A 493 -2.15 3.55 -7.14
CA ALA A 493 -1.43 4.49 -7.99
C ALA A 493 -1.10 3.82 -9.33
N GLN A 494 -1.42 4.53 -10.41
CA GLN A 494 -1.10 4.12 -11.78
C GLN A 494 0.14 4.89 -12.23
N PRO A 495 1.01 4.28 -13.05
CA PRO A 495 2.17 4.97 -13.64
C PRO A 495 1.76 6.21 -14.44
N ASP A 496 0.72 6.08 -15.27
CA ASP A 496 0.03 7.20 -15.89
C ASP A 496 -1.09 7.69 -14.99
N GLN A 497 -0.97 8.91 -14.46
CA GLN A 497 -1.99 9.54 -13.60
C GLN A 497 -3.29 9.91 -14.36
N ASN A 498 -3.44 9.47 -15.61
CA ASN A 498 -4.56 9.81 -16.47
C ASN A 498 -5.73 8.86 -16.25
N ILE A 499 -6.83 9.38 -15.71
CA ILE A 499 -8.09 8.65 -15.63
C ILE A 499 -8.66 8.51 -17.05
N PRO A 500 -8.99 7.28 -17.51
CA PRO A 500 -9.56 7.07 -18.84
C PRO A 500 -10.82 7.91 -19.07
N GLN A 501 -11.00 8.43 -20.29
CA GLN A 501 -12.09 9.36 -20.59
C GLN A 501 -13.48 8.79 -20.28
N HIS A 502 -13.71 7.50 -20.56
CA HIS A 502 -15.00 6.85 -20.27
C HIS A 502 -15.31 6.81 -18.74
N VAL A 503 -14.29 6.60 -17.90
CA VAL A 503 -14.42 6.69 -16.44
C VAL A 503 -14.73 8.14 -16.04
N ARG A 504 -14.03 9.13 -16.62
CA ARG A 504 -14.32 10.55 -16.38
C ARG A 504 -15.75 10.92 -16.78
N ASP A 505 -16.24 10.43 -17.92
CA ASP A 505 -17.59 10.68 -18.42
C ASP A 505 -18.66 10.11 -17.49
N TYR A 506 -18.41 8.95 -16.86
CA TYR A 506 -19.31 8.34 -15.86
C TYR A 506 -19.50 9.24 -14.62
N PHE A 507 -18.44 9.94 -14.20
CA PHE A 507 -18.47 10.90 -13.10
C PHE A 507 -18.80 12.34 -13.52
N SER A 508 -19.22 12.54 -14.78
CA SER A 508 -19.48 13.86 -15.34
C SER A 508 -20.95 14.09 -15.72
N LEU A 509 -21.36 15.34 -15.64
CA LEU A 509 -22.64 15.85 -16.11
C LEU A 509 -22.40 16.91 -17.20
N SER A 510 -23.30 16.95 -18.18
CA SER A 510 -23.42 18.07 -19.11
C SER A 510 -23.69 19.39 -18.39
N SER A 511 -23.52 20.52 -19.09
CA SER A 511 -23.86 21.86 -18.60
C SER A 511 -25.33 22.03 -18.15
N LYS A 512 -26.21 21.11 -18.57
CA LYS A 512 -27.63 21.03 -18.16
C LYS A 512 -27.87 20.11 -16.95
N GLY A 513 -26.81 19.59 -16.31
CA GLY A 513 -26.90 18.69 -15.16
C GLY A 513 -27.34 17.27 -15.50
N LYS A 514 -27.29 16.86 -16.78
CA LYS A 514 -27.57 15.47 -17.19
C LYS A 514 -26.28 14.64 -17.25
N PRO A 515 -26.25 13.40 -16.75
CA PRO A 515 -25.09 12.51 -16.86
C PRO A 515 -24.59 12.35 -18.30
N LEU A 516 -23.27 12.39 -18.49
CA LEU A 516 -22.65 12.10 -19.80
C LEU A 516 -22.65 10.60 -20.07
N MET A 517 -22.40 9.79 -19.04
CA MET A 517 -22.47 8.33 -19.09
C MET A 517 -23.20 7.80 -17.84
N LYS A 518 -23.89 6.67 -18.01
CA LYS A 518 -24.68 6.03 -16.94
C LYS A 518 -24.21 4.65 -16.53
N ILE A 519 -23.53 3.96 -17.43
CA ILE A 519 -23.03 2.60 -17.25
C ILE A 519 -21.52 2.70 -17.39
N LEU A 520 -20.82 2.15 -16.42
CA LEU A 520 -19.39 1.93 -16.50
C LEU A 520 -19.21 0.42 -16.69
N ASP A 521 -18.64 -0.01 -17.82
CA ASP A 521 -18.32 -1.41 -17.98
C ASP A 521 -17.29 -1.80 -16.92
N ASN A 522 -17.55 -2.90 -16.23
CA ASN A 522 -16.67 -3.50 -15.22
C ASN A 522 -15.47 -4.19 -15.91
N GLU A 523 -14.84 -3.51 -16.87
CA GLU A 523 -13.54 -3.97 -17.34
C GLU A 523 -12.61 -3.86 -16.14
N ARG A 524 -12.13 -5.02 -15.69
CA ARG A 524 -10.89 -5.09 -14.91
C ARG A 524 -9.89 -4.32 -15.75
N ILE A 525 -9.59 -3.08 -15.36
CA ILE A 525 -8.50 -2.30 -15.95
C ILE A 525 -7.24 -3.07 -15.56
N TYR A 526 -6.96 -4.14 -16.31
CA TYR A 526 -5.73 -4.87 -16.23
C TYR A 526 -4.69 -3.94 -16.81
N MET A 527 -3.73 -3.56 -15.98
CA MET A 527 -2.54 -2.91 -16.49
C MET A 527 -1.78 -3.92 -17.33
N ASN A 528 -1.36 -3.49 -18.52
CA ASN A 528 -0.48 -4.28 -19.36
C ASN A 528 0.91 -4.24 -18.71
N GLU A 529 1.37 -5.37 -18.18
CA GLU A 529 2.64 -5.49 -17.43
C GLU A 529 3.86 -5.26 -18.35
N GLU A 530 3.70 -5.42 -19.67
CA GLU A 530 4.76 -5.33 -20.67
C GLU A 530 5.33 -3.91 -20.91
N GLU A 531 4.68 -2.84 -20.43
CA GLU A 531 5.08 -1.44 -20.72
C GLU A 531 6.13 -0.85 -19.76
N TRP A 532 6.67 -1.62 -18.79
CA TRP A 532 7.34 -1.04 -17.61
C TRP A 532 8.66 -1.70 -17.21
N GLU A 533 9.55 -1.98 -18.18
CA GLU A 533 10.93 -2.36 -17.85
C GLU A 533 11.63 -1.22 -17.10
N THR A 534 12.18 -1.51 -15.92
CA THR A 534 13.00 -0.55 -15.16
C THR A 534 14.44 -0.97 -15.11
N ASP A 535 15.34 -0.02 -15.34
CA ASP A 535 16.76 -0.19 -15.08
C ASP A 535 17.01 0.18 -13.62
N ASP A 536 16.90 -0.78 -12.70
CA ASP A 536 16.89 -0.64 -11.23
C ASP A 536 18.18 -1.15 -10.55
N TYR A 537 19.26 -1.28 -11.31
CA TYR A 537 20.58 -1.60 -10.77
C TYR A 537 21.67 -0.70 -11.34
N VAL A 538 22.80 -0.64 -10.63
CA VAL A 538 24.00 0.09 -11.07
C VAL A 538 25.15 -0.88 -11.23
N GLU A 539 25.81 -0.82 -12.38
CA GLU A 539 27.05 -1.54 -12.64
C GLU A 539 28.24 -0.73 -12.14
N VAL A 540 29.04 -1.34 -11.25
CA VAL A 540 30.26 -0.73 -10.70
C VAL A 540 31.48 -1.36 -11.38
N PRO A 541 32.22 -0.63 -12.24
CA PRO A 541 33.33 -1.17 -13.02
C PRO A 541 34.42 -1.86 -12.17
N GLU A 542 34.67 -1.36 -10.97
CA GLU A 542 35.64 -1.90 -10.02
C GLU A 542 35.25 -3.33 -9.57
N LEU A 543 33.96 -3.60 -9.43
CA LEU A 543 33.44 -4.91 -9.02
C LEU A 543 33.43 -5.90 -10.20
N GLN A 544 33.30 -5.41 -11.44
CA GLN A 544 33.34 -6.25 -12.64
C GLN A 544 34.74 -6.80 -12.94
N ASN A 545 35.81 -6.07 -12.62
CA ASN A 545 37.19 -6.52 -12.87
C ASN A 545 37.57 -7.77 -12.05
N HIS A 546 36.94 -7.97 -10.90
CA HIS A 546 37.11 -9.21 -10.13
C HIS A 546 36.51 -10.44 -10.83
N LYS A 547 35.60 -10.31 -11.82
CA LYS A 547 35.20 -11.43 -12.71
C LYS A 547 36.30 -11.79 -13.73
N PHE A 548 37.10 -10.82 -14.19
CA PHE A 548 38.13 -11.06 -15.21
C PHE A 548 39.41 -11.73 -14.66
N GLU A 549 39.75 -11.52 -13.39
CA GLU A 549 40.81 -12.30 -12.73
C GLU A 549 40.39 -13.78 -12.51
N ARG A 550 39.09 -14.08 -12.56
CA ARG A 550 38.52 -15.43 -12.33
C ARG A 550 38.48 -16.34 -13.57
N LEU A 551 38.78 -15.84 -14.78
CA LEU A 551 38.85 -16.65 -16.01
C LEU A 551 40.30 -17.04 -16.39
N ASN A 552 41.31 -16.61 -15.62
CA ASN A 552 42.73 -16.83 -15.92
C ASN A 552 43.49 -17.60 -14.82
N ILE A 553 42.82 -18.41 -14.00
CA ILE A 553 43.46 -19.35 -13.05
C ILE A 553 42.92 -20.76 -13.25
#